data_AF-A0A2D5XFK8-F1
#
_entry.id   AF-A0A2D5XFK8-F1
#
_cell.length_a   1.000
_cell.length_b   1.000
_cell.length_c   1.000
_cell.angle_alpha   90.00
_cell.angle_beta   90.00
_cell.angle_gamma   90.00
#
_symmetry.space_group_name_H-M   'P 1'
#
loop_
_entity.id
_entity.type
_entity.pdbx_description
1 polymer ?
#
loop_
_entity_poly.entity_id
_entity_poly.type
_entity_poly.pdbx_seq_one_letter_code
_entity_poly.pdbx_strand_id
1 'polypeptide(L)'
;MMDDPEAIQSKILEVTAAATTLDQLEAIRVEELGKKGRITGFMKQLGSLDPERRKTVGLALNALKTKVATPIEERKRDLADAGIDARLMA
;
A
#
# COMPACT_ATOMS: atom_id res chain seq x y z
N MET A 1 -1.87 -8.31 19.92
CA MET A 1 -0.74 -7.39 19.71
C MET A 1 -1.18 -6.41 18.64
N MET A 2 -1.17 -5.11 18.92
CA MET A 2 -1.32 -4.10 17.87
C MET A 2 0.05 -4.04 17.20
N ASP A 3 0.17 -4.57 15.99
CA ASP A 3 1.40 -4.44 15.19
C ASP A 3 1.73 -2.94 15.03
N ASP A 4 2.99 -2.60 15.26
CA ASP A 4 3.50 -1.24 15.14
C ASP A 4 3.25 -0.73 13.70
N PRO A 5 2.64 0.46 13.50
CA PRO A 5 2.44 1.04 12.17
C PRO A 5 3.72 1.07 11.32
N GLU A 6 4.88 1.23 11.95
CA GLU A 6 6.18 1.20 11.26
C GLU A 6 6.55 -0.21 10.80
N ALA A 7 6.28 -1.23 11.61
CA ALA A 7 6.51 -2.62 11.25
C ALA A 7 5.58 -3.06 10.10
N ILE A 8 4.31 -2.66 10.14
CA ILE A 8 3.36 -2.89 9.03
C ILE A 8 3.87 -2.22 7.76
N GLN A 9 4.27 -0.95 7.84
CA GLN A 9 4.82 -0.22 6.70
C GLN A 9 6.04 -0.95 6.11
N SER A 10 7.02 -1.31 6.95
CA SER A 10 8.25 -1.96 6.49
C SER A 10 7.96 -3.29 5.80
N LYS A 11 7.03 -4.08 6.35
CA LYS A 11 6.64 -5.36 5.75
C LYS A 11 5.96 -5.18 4.40
N ILE A 12 5.10 -4.17 4.26
CA ILE A 12 4.44 -3.88 2.98
C ILE A 12 5.47 -3.45 1.92
N LEU A 13 6.46 -2.65 2.30
CA LEU A 13 7.54 -2.25 1.40
C LEU A 13 8.39 -3.45 0.95
N GLU A 14 8.70 -4.36 1.86
CA GLU A 14 9.45 -5.57 1.56
C GLU A 14 8.70 -6.47 0.56
N VAL A 15 7.42 -6.75 0.80
CA VAL A 15 6.63 -7.59 -0.14
C VAL A 15 6.41 -6.89 -1.49
N THR A 16 6.30 -5.55 -1.50
CA THR A 16 6.20 -4.77 -2.74
C THR A 16 7.49 -4.86 -3.54
N ALA A 17 8.66 -4.73 -2.89
CA ALA A 17 9.95 -4.87 -3.56
C ALA A 17 10.19 -6.30 -4.08
N ALA A 18 9.71 -7.31 -3.33
CA ALA A 18 9.80 -8.72 -3.73
C ALA A 18 8.82 -9.11 -4.85
N ALA A 19 7.83 -8.26 -5.19
CA ALA A 19 6.90 -8.54 -6.27
C ALA A 19 7.61 -8.53 -7.63
N THR A 20 7.38 -9.59 -8.40
CA THR A 20 8.00 -9.83 -9.72
C THR A 20 7.00 -9.79 -10.86
N THR A 21 5.71 -9.73 -10.54
CA THR A 21 4.62 -9.69 -11.52
C THR A 21 3.59 -8.62 -11.16
N LEU A 22 2.89 -8.12 -12.17
CA LEU A 22 1.81 -7.15 -11.98
C LEU A 22 0.67 -7.71 -11.11
N ASP A 23 0.38 -9.01 -11.22
CA ASP A 23 -0.64 -9.68 -10.41
C ASP A 23 -0.28 -9.72 -8.93
N GLN A 24 1.00 -9.96 -8.59
CA GLN A 24 1.47 -9.91 -7.20
C GLN A 24 1.35 -8.50 -6.61
N LEU A 25 1.72 -7.46 -7.37
CA LEU A 25 1.54 -6.08 -6.95
C LEU A 25 0.08 -5.71 -6.74
N GLU A 26 -0.80 -6.15 -7.65
CA GLU A 26 -2.23 -5.86 -7.53
C GLU A 26 -2.84 -6.57 -6.32
N ALA A 27 -2.41 -7.81 -6.01
CA ALA A 27 -2.83 -8.50 -4.80
C ALA A 27 -2.43 -7.73 -3.53
N ILE A 28 -1.17 -7.27 -3.44
CA ILE A 28 -0.68 -6.44 -2.32
C ILE A 28 -1.49 -5.14 -2.22
N ARG A 29 -1.72 -4.46 -3.35
CA ARG A 29 -2.52 -3.23 -3.41
C ARG A 29 -3.93 -3.46 -2.88
N VAL A 30 -4.58 -4.56 -3.25
CA VAL A 30 -5.94 -4.88 -2.81
C VAL A 30 -5.97 -5.25 -1.33
N GLU A 31 -4.99 -6.01 -0.84
CA GLU A 31 -4.90 -6.43 0.57
C GLU A 31 -4.64 -5.25 1.52
N GLU A 32 -3.85 -4.26 1.10
CA GLU A 32 -3.52 -3.10 1.93
C GLU A 32 -4.46 -1.91 1.71
N LEU A 33 -4.64 -1.51 0.45
CA LEU A 33 -5.31 -0.28 0.04
C LEU A 33 -6.70 -0.52 -0.55
N GLY A 34 -7.10 -1.76 -0.79
CA GLY A 34 -8.39 -2.09 -1.38
C GLY A 34 -9.57 -1.69 -0.50
N LYS A 35 -10.80 -1.84 -1.02
CA LYS A 35 -12.04 -1.48 -0.30
C LYS A 35 -12.21 -2.21 1.05
N LYS A 36 -11.64 -3.42 1.15
CA LYS A 36 -11.56 -4.26 2.35
C LYS A 36 -10.14 -4.40 2.89
N GLY A 37 -9.19 -3.62 2.34
CA GLY A 37 -7.80 -3.69 2.74
C GLY A 37 -7.56 -3.14 4.14
N ARG A 38 -6.43 -3.52 4.75
CA ARG A 38 -6.09 -3.19 6.14
C ARG A 38 -6.14 -1.69 6.41
N ILE A 39 -5.50 -0.89 5.56
CA ILE A 39 -5.42 0.58 5.72
C ILE A 39 -6.81 1.22 5.56
N THR A 40 -7.59 0.77 4.57
CA THR A 40 -8.97 1.24 4.38
C THR A 40 -9.87 0.85 5.56
N GLY A 41 -9.64 -0.31 6.18
CA GLY A 41 -10.30 -0.73 7.42
C GLY A 41 -10.06 0.24 8.57
N PHE A 42 -8.79 0.60 8.81
CA PHE A 42 -8.43 1.59 9.82
C PHE A 42 -9.03 2.97 9.53
N MET A 43 -9.04 3.40 8.26
CA MET A 43 -9.68 4.65 7.86
C MET A 43 -11.18 4.69 8.14
N LYS A 44 -11.89 3.56 8.00
CA LYS A 44 -13.33 3.49 8.35
C LYS A 44 -13.56 3.61 9.85
N GLN A 45 -12.68 3.02 10.66
CA GLN A 45 -12.76 3.11 12.13
C GLN A 45 -12.54 4.53 12.65
N LEU A 46 -11.81 5.39 11.92
CA LEU A 46 -11.67 6.82 12.25
C LEU A 46 -13.01 7.55 12.41
N GLY A 47 -14.05 7.13 11.68
CA GLY A 47 -15.37 7.73 11.75
C GLY A 47 -16.04 7.60 13.13
N SER A 48 -15.57 6.67 13.95
CA SER A 48 -16.04 6.45 15.33
C SER A 48 -15.22 7.20 16.38
N LEU A 49 -14.12 7.87 15.98
CA LEU A 49 -13.27 8.64 16.90
C LEU A 49 -13.74 10.09 17.03
N ASP A 50 -13.43 10.69 18.18
CA ASP A 50 -13.60 12.12 18.45
C ASP A 50 -12.85 12.99 17.44
N PRO A 51 -13.33 14.22 17.15
CA PRO A 51 -12.74 15.09 16.13
C PRO A 51 -11.24 15.36 16.28
N GLU A 52 -10.76 15.58 17.51
CA GLU A 52 -9.34 15.80 17.80
C GLU A 52 -8.50 14.55 17.52
N ARG A 53 -8.94 13.39 18.03
CA ARG A 53 -8.23 12.12 17.82
C ARG A 53 -8.25 11.71 16.35
N ARG A 54 -9.39 11.91 15.68
CA ARG A 54 -9.58 11.66 14.26
C ARG A 54 -8.60 12.46 13.39
N LYS A 55 -8.32 13.73 13.75
CA LYS A 55 -7.39 14.56 13.00
C LYS A 55 -5.97 13.98 13.05
N THR A 56 -5.47 13.66 14.23
CA THR A 56 -4.11 13.13 14.41
C THR A 56 -3.95 11.73 13.79
N VAL A 57 -4.88 10.81 14.08
CA VAL A 57 -4.83 9.45 13.55
C VAL A 57 -5.11 9.44 12.04
N GLY A 58 -5.99 10.31 11.56
CA GLY A 58 -6.30 10.45 10.14
C GLY A 58 -5.12 10.98 9.32
N LEU A 59 -4.33 11.91 9.86
CA LEU A 59 -3.07 12.34 9.23
C LEU A 59 -2.05 11.20 9.16
N ALA A 60 -1.86 10.46 10.25
CA ALA A 60 -0.95 9.32 10.29
C ALA A 60 -1.36 8.22 9.28
N LEU A 61 -2.65 7.89 9.21
CA LEU A 61 -3.17 6.90 8.26
C LEU A 61 -3.08 7.37 6.80
N ASN A 62 -3.33 8.65 6.52
CA ASN A 62 -3.11 9.19 5.18
C ASN A 62 -1.62 9.14 4.79
N ALA A 63 -0.71 9.46 5.72
CA ALA A 63 0.72 9.35 5.47
C ALA A 63 1.13 7.90 5.18
N LEU A 64 0.65 6.93 5.99
CA LEU A 64 0.88 5.51 5.77
C LEU A 64 0.35 5.06 4.39
N LYS A 65 -0.87 5.47 4.04
CA LYS A 65 -1.48 5.19 2.73
C LYS A 65 -0.58 5.64 1.59
N THR A 66 -0.06 6.86 1.65
CA THR A 66 0.83 7.40 0.61
C THR A 66 2.17 6.64 0.58
N LYS A 67 2.78 6.39 1.74
CA LYS A 67 4.04 5.65 1.84
C LYS A 67 3.96 4.23 1.28
N VAL A 68 2.78 3.63 1.29
CA VAL A 68 2.52 2.31 0.69
C VAL A 68 2.17 2.43 -0.80
N ALA A 69 1.30 3.37 -1.17
CA ALA A 69 0.82 3.51 -2.55
C ALA A 69 1.94 3.89 -3.53
N THR A 70 2.85 4.79 -3.15
CA THR A 70 3.93 5.26 -4.02
C THR A 70 4.82 4.11 -4.53
N PRO A 71 5.46 3.31 -3.67
CA PRO A 71 6.33 2.22 -4.12
C PRO A 71 5.59 1.11 -4.89
N ILE A 72 4.30 0.88 -4.61
CA ILE A 72 3.48 -0.05 -5.40
C ILE A 72 3.34 0.45 -6.84
N GLU A 73 3.01 1.74 -7.01
CA GLU A 73 2.86 2.33 -8.35
C GLU A 73 4.21 2.45 -9.08
N GLU A 74 5.29 2.76 -8.38
CA GLU A 74 6.65 2.76 -8.93
C GLU A 74 7.03 1.36 -9.43
N ARG A 75 6.91 0.34 -8.58
CA ARG A 75 7.22 -1.04 -8.95
C ARG A 75 6.33 -1.55 -10.09
N LYS A 76 5.08 -1.10 -10.14
CA LYS A 76 4.14 -1.42 -11.22
C LYS A 76 4.60 -0.85 -12.55
N ARG A 77 5.10 0.39 -12.56
CA ARG A 77 5.69 1.01 -13.75
C ARG A 77 6.94 0.26 -14.18
N ASP A 78 7.85 -0.04 -13.26
CA ASP A 78 9.08 -0.78 -13.56
C ASP A 78 8.79 -2.14 -14.22
N LEU A 79 7.81 -2.89 -13.68
CA LEU A 79 7.42 -4.19 -14.24
C LEU A 79 6.68 -4.05 -15.58
N ALA A 80 5.88 -2.99 -15.76
CA ALA A 80 5.20 -2.72 -17.03
C ALA A 80 6.19 -2.34 -18.12
N ASP A 81 7.17 -1.48 -17.82
CA ASP A 81 8.21 -1.05 -18.74
C ASP A 81 9.12 -2.23 -19.10
N ALA A 82 9.55 -3.04 -18.13
CA ALA A 82 10.32 -4.27 -18.37
C ALA A 82 9.55 -5.28 -19.25
N GLY A 83 8.23 -5.38 -19.08
CA GLY A 83 7.36 -6.22 -19.92
C GLY A 83 7.19 -5.69 -21.34
N ILE A 84 7.22 -4.37 -21.54
CA ILE A 84 7.20 -3.74 -22.86
C ILE A 84 8.54 -3.96 -23.58
N ASP A 85 9.67 -3.78 -22.88
CA ASP A 85 11.00 -4.02 -23.44
C ASP A 85 11.19 -5.48 -23.87
N ALA A 86 10.73 -6.43 -23.04
CA ALA A 86 10.75 -7.84 -23.39
C ALA A 86 9.89 -8.18 -24.64
N ARG A 87 8.81 -7.42 -24.87
CA ARG A 87 7.91 -7.61 -26.03
C ARG A 87 8.43 -6.93 -27.31
N LEU A 88 9.24 -5.87 -27.18
CA LEU A 88 9.86 -5.18 -28.31
C LEU A 88 11.12 -5.89 -28.83
N MET A 89 11.77 -6.71 -27.98
CA MET A 89 12.95 -7.51 -28.35
C MET A 89 12.61 -8.93 -28.87
N ALA A 90 11.33 -9.31 -28.90
CA ALA A 90 10.83 -10.59 -29.43
C ALA A 90 10.26 -10.41 -30.84
#